data_AF-A0A8X7QY27-F1
#
_entry.id   AF-A0A8X7QY27-F1
#
_cell.length_a   1.000
_cell.length_b   1.000
_cell.length_c   1.000
_cell.angle_alpha   90.00
_cell.angle_beta   90.00
_cell.angle_gamma   90.00
#
_symmetry.space_group_name_H-M   'P 1'
#
loop_
_entity.id
_entity.type
_entity.pdbx_description
1 polymer ?
#
loop_
_entity_poly.entity_id
_entity_poly.type
_entity_poly.pdbx_seq_one_letter_code
_entity_poly.pdbx_strand_id
1 'polypeptide(L)'
;MEQQLTLVLLATPKGANFDEQTLHGASSSSARSTTSSFTRTFLKFSVYFSLVALAYYFIISSFTVPPPIFIALDSPPESPSGNVSSPKCDLFTGDWIPDPSGPLYTNHSCPHIQDFQNCMLNGRPDVNYLFWRWKPRGCDLPRFSSSQFLDRVRNKWWAFIGDSIARNHVQSLICILSQVEEVVEIYHDKEFRSKIWRFPSHNFTLSVIWSPFLVKSETLGTSSDIQLYLDQLDHKWTHQYSNFDYVVISGGKWFLKATIFHESNTVTGCHYCHGRYNLTDLGYDYSYRKTLKLVRNFVRDSTHKPLVLFRTTTPDHFETAEWNAGGYCNRTMPFKEDEAKLKTVDAVMRDVELDVFQNFGEVVLRFDKPQTYRHFIKSCSVGDGFEMRVGCTRAVNVISGLPVNTSTERLDILDDERRVTGFSIIGGEHRLTNYKSVTTVHRFEKELEADLDGGARVVRYAHKLATVTEAIARNAGDGSGAQKMDGPPCLSSGGLYRWREDAVARGVGVVGLSYGQW
;
A
#
# COMPACT_ATOMS: atom_id res chain seq x y z
N MET A 1 -24.12 5.63 -10.00
CA MET A 1 -24.81 6.92 -9.88
C MET A 1 -23.78 8.01 -9.79
N GLU A 2 -23.62 8.71 -10.91
CA GLU A 2 -22.93 9.98 -11.02
C GLU A 2 -23.82 11.05 -10.38
N GLN A 3 -23.28 11.87 -9.49
CA GLN A 3 -23.88 13.17 -9.22
C GLN A 3 -23.17 14.17 -10.11
N GLN A 4 -23.85 14.53 -11.21
CA GLN A 4 -23.71 15.84 -11.82
C GLN A 4 -24.03 16.87 -10.73
N LEU A 5 -23.06 17.71 -10.37
CA LEU A 5 -23.38 18.97 -9.70
C LEU A 5 -23.40 20.07 -10.75
N THR A 6 -24.61 20.49 -11.08
CA THR A 6 -24.93 21.69 -11.85
C THR A 6 -24.46 22.91 -11.06
N LEU A 7 -23.51 23.66 -11.64
CA LEU A 7 -23.02 24.93 -11.09
C LEU A 7 -24.11 26.00 -11.28
N VAL A 8 -24.81 26.36 -10.20
CA VAL A 8 -25.67 27.55 -10.18
C VAL A 8 -24.78 28.73 -9.81
N LEU A 9 -24.43 29.54 -10.82
CA LEU A 9 -23.75 30.82 -10.65
C LEU A 9 -24.72 31.82 -9.99
N LEU A 10 -24.48 32.14 -8.72
CA LEU A 10 -25.08 33.32 -8.09
C LEU A 10 -24.29 34.56 -8.54
N ALA A 11 -24.91 35.34 -9.42
CA ALA A 11 -24.44 36.64 -9.84
C ALA A 11 -24.48 37.64 -8.67
N THR A 12 -23.34 38.23 -8.36
CA THR A 12 -23.23 39.41 -7.49
C THR A 12 -23.73 40.65 -8.24
N PRO A 13 -24.61 41.49 -7.66
CA PRO A 13 -24.96 42.76 -8.26
C PRO A 13 -23.88 43.81 -7.95
N LYS A 14 -23.21 44.31 -8.98
CA LYS A 14 -22.53 45.61 -8.98
C LYS A 14 -23.31 46.54 -9.89
N GLY A 15 -23.76 47.67 -9.36
CA GLY A 15 -24.36 48.74 -10.16
C GLY A 15 -25.31 49.60 -9.34
N ALA A 16 -24.76 50.53 -8.55
CA ALA A 16 -25.49 51.70 -8.10
C ALA A 16 -24.67 52.93 -8.51
N ASN A 17 -25.10 53.57 -9.60
CA ASN A 17 -24.79 54.96 -9.89
C ASN A 17 -25.30 55.82 -8.73
N PHE A 18 -24.50 56.79 -8.30
CA PHE A 18 -25.01 57.90 -7.52
C PHE A 18 -24.61 59.20 -8.20
N ASP A 19 -25.64 60.00 -8.43
CA ASP A 19 -25.65 61.22 -9.21
C ASP A 19 -24.78 62.34 -8.62
N GLU A 20 -24.26 63.11 -9.56
CA GLU A 20 -23.67 64.42 -9.43
C GLU A 20 -24.75 65.43 -8.97
N GLN A 21 -24.59 66.00 -7.76
CA GLN A 21 -25.22 67.28 -7.43
C GLN A 21 -24.19 68.23 -6.83
N THR A 22 -23.91 69.24 -7.64
CA THR A 22 -23.28 70.52 -7.34
C THR A 22 -24.08 71.28 -6.29
N LEU A 23 -23.41 71.85 -5.28
CA LEU A 23 -23.86 73.11 -4.67
C LEU A 23 -22.67 73.95 -4.21
N HIS A 24 -22.61 75.16 -4.73
CA HIS A 24 -21.65 76.22 -4.42
C HIS A 24 -21.90 76.85 -3.04
N GLY A 25 -20.82 77.33 -2.41
CA GLY A 25 -20.79 78.69 -1.86
C GLY A 25 -20.60 78.89 -0.34
N ALA A 26 -19.58 79.72 -0.04
CA ALA A 26 -19.50 80.72 1.04
C ALA A 26 -18.88 80.38 2.43
N SER A 27 -17.62 80.84 2.56
CA SER A 27 -17.09 81.80 3.55
C SER A 27 -17.03 81.50 5.06
N SER A 28 -15.77 81.44 5.52
CA SER A 28 -15.18 82.07 6.72
C SER A 28 -15.95 82.09 8.06
N SER A 29 -15.40 81.46 9.10
CA SER A 29 -14.81 82.17 10.26
C SER A 29 -14.49 81.22 11.43
N SER A 30 -13.51 81.64 12.24
CA SER A 30 -13.20 81.19 13.61
C SER A 30 -12.38 79.91 13.81
N ALA A 31 -11.06 80.06 13.61
CA ALA A 31 -10.06 79.23 14.27
C ALA A 31 -9.80 79.73 15.70
N ARG A 32 -10.42 79.11 16.72
CA ARG A 32 -9.93 79.11 18.12
C ARG A 32 -10.81 78.22 19.01
N SER A 33 -10.43 76.93 19.19
CA SER A 33 -10.62 76.16 20.44
C SER A 33 -10.28 74.66 20.36
N THR A 34 -9.82 74.10 19.23
CA THR A 34 -9.68 72.63 19.05
C THR A 34 -8.35 72.02 19.52
N THR A 35 -7.33 72.81 19.85
CA THR A 35 -5.98 72.29 20.19
C THR A 35 -5.85 71.75 21.62
N SER A 36 -6.74 72.12 22.55
CA SER A 36 -6.71 71.68 23.97
C SER A 36 -7.42 70.34 24.21
N SER A 37 -8.47 70.03 23.44
CA SER A 37 -9.23 68.77 23.56
C SER A 37 -8.46 67.57 23.00
N PHE A 38 -7.72 67.77 21.90
CA PHE A 38 -6.95 66.73 21.24
C PHE A 38 -5.75 66.25 22.07
N THR A 39 -5.02 67.17 22.71
CA THR A 39 -3.88 66.86 23.59
C THR A 39 -4.32 66.11 24.85
N ARG A 40 -5.48 66.47 25.43
CA ARG A 40 -6.01 65.81 26.63
C ARG A 40 -6.53 64.40 26.35
N THR A 41 -7.04 64.16 25.15
CA THR A 41 -7.50 62.84 24.69
C THR A 41 -6.30 61.94 24.36
N PHE A 42 -5.28 62.48 23.68
CA PHE A 42 -4.05 61.75 23.35
C PHE A 42 -3.27 61.33 24.60
N LEU A 43 -3.20 62.19 25.64
CA LEU A 43 -2.59 61.82 26.92
C LEU A 43 -3.30 60.64 27.61
N LYS A 44 -4.64 60.60 27.56
CA LYS A 44 -5.41 59.50 28.16
C LYS A 44 -5.16 58.18 27.44
N PHE A 45 -5.09 58.18 26.11
CA PHE A 45 -4.74 56.99 25.34
C PHE A 45 -3.30 56.54 25.62
N SER A 46 -2.34 57.46 25.66
CA SER A 46 -0.94 57.13 25.95
C SER A 46 -0.75 56.53 27.34
N VAL A 47 -1.43 57.06 28.36
CA VAL A 47 -1.41 56.49 29.72
C VAL A 47 -2.09 55.12 29.76
N TYR A 48 -3.23 54.95 29.07
CA TYR A 48 -3.92 53.66 28.99
C TYR A 48 -3.05 52.57 28.34
N PHE A 49 -2.44 52.85 27.19
CA PHE A 49 -1.57 51.89 26.51
C PHE A 49 -0.31 51.57 27.32
N SER A 50 0.23 52.55 28.05
CA SER A 50 1.38 52.33 28.95
C SER A 50 1.03 51.41 30.12
N LEU A 51 -0.16 51.56 30.70
CA LEU A 51 -0.64 50.68 31.79
C LEU A 51 -0.93 49.26 31.30
N VAL A 52 -1.49 49.10 30.10
CA VAL A 52 -1.72 47.78 29.48
C VAL A 52 -0.38 47.09 29.17
N ALA A 53 0.60 47.81 28.64
CA ALA A 53 1.93 47.28 28.39
C ALA A 53 2.64 46.85 29.69
N LEU A 54 2.49 47.64 30.77
CA LEU A 54 3.04 47.31 32.08
C LEU A 54 2.37 46.03 32.65
N ALA A 55 1.05 45.92 32.54
CA ALA A 55 0.32 44.71 32.96
C ALA A 55 0.76 43.48 32.16
N TYR A 56 0.94 43.62 30.85
CA TYR A 56 1.42 42.54 29.98
C TYR A 56 2.87 42.12 30.32
N TYR A 57 3.74 43.08 30.65
CA TYR A 57 5.10 42.80 31.12
C TYR A 57 5.10 41.98 32.42
N PHE A 58 4.26 42.34 33.40
CA PHE A 58 4.16 41.58 34.65
C PHE A 58 3.60 40.17 34.42
N ILE A 59 2.63 40.00 33.53
CA ILE A 59 2.12 38.67 33.14
C ILE A 59 3.23 37.81 32.54
N ILE A 60 4.03 38.33 31.60
CA ILE A 60 5.13 37.57 30.99
C ILE A 60 6.24 37.26 32.01
N SER A 61 6.57 38.20 32.90
CA SER A 61 7.58 37.99 33.94
C SER A 61 7.18 36.93 34.98
N SER A 62 5.88 36.66 35.11
CA SER A 62 5.33 35.64 36.02
C SER A 62 5.40 34.21 35.44
N PHE A 63 5.75 34.07 34.15
CA PHE A 63 5.86 32.79 33.44
C PHE A 63 7.31 32.37 33.17
N THR A 64 8.26 32.75 34.02
CA THR A 64 9.57 32.08 34.03
C THR A 64 9.43 30.70 34.68
N VAL A 65 8.94 29.74 33.89
CA VAL A 65 9.06 28.32 34.21
C VAL A 65 10.57 28.02 34.28
N PRO A 66 11.11 27.50 35.40
CA PRO A 66 12.50 27.07 35.41
C PRO A 66 12.69 25.99 34.35
N PRO A 67 13.83 25.94 33.66
CA PRO A 67 14.08 24.90 32.66
C PRO A 67 13.94 23.53 33.34
N PRO A 68 13.40 22.52 32.64
CA PRO A 68 13.32 21.17 33.19
C PRO A 68 14.74 20.71 33.53
N ILE A 69 14.92 20.30 34.78
CA ILE A 69 16.13 19.61 35.23
C ILE A 69 16.23 18.33 34.40
N PHE A 70 17.18 18.28 33.47
CA PHE A 70 17.58 17.04 32.82
C PHE A 70 18.28 16.18 33.88
N ILE A 71 17.52 15.28 34.50
CA ILE A 71 18.10 14.12 35.16
C ILE A 71 18.61 13.24 34.03
N ALA A 72 19.93 13.16 33.88
CA ALA A 72 20.57 12.14 33.08
C ALA A 72 20.22 10.78 33.71
N LEU A 73 19.16 10.14 33.23
CA LEU A 73 18.97 8.72 33.44
C LEU A 73 20.02 8.01 32.60
N ASP A 74 20.82 7.19 33.27
CA ASP A 74 21.81 6.30 32.68
C ASP A 74 21.33 5.70 31.36
N SER A 75 22.23 5.70 30.38
CA SER A 75 22.14 4.91 29.16
C SER A 75 21.71 3.47 29.50
N PRO A 76 20.67 2.93 28.84
CA PRO A 76 20.31 1.53 29.06
C PRO A 76 21.49 0.64 28.64
N PRO A 77 21.79 -0.43 29.40
CA PRO A 77 22.93 -1.28 29.12
C PRO A 77 22.75 -1.93 27.75
N GLU A 78 23.84 -1.92 26.97
CA GLU A 78 24.01 -2.72 25.76
C GLU A 78 23.47 -4.13 25.98
N SER A 79 22.39 -4.47 25.28
CA SER A 79 21.84 -5.82 25.30
C SER A 79 22.90 -6.80 24.77
N PRO A 80 23.18 -7.90 25.46
CA PRO A 80 24.20 -8.85 25.04
C PRO A 80 23.82 -9.45 23.69
N SER A 81 24.80 -9.50 22.79
CA SER A 81 24.77 -10.19 21.51
C SER A 81 24.54 -11.69 21.71
N GLY A 82 23.28 -12.09 21.85
CA GLY A 82 22.81 -13.45 21.74
C GLY A 82 22.21 -13.67 20.37
N ASN A 83 22.77 -14.61 19.59
CA ASN A 83 22.15 -15.15 18.38
C ASN A 83 20.85 -15.86 18.75
N VAL A 84 19.77 -15.10 18.92
CA VAL A 84 18.40 -15.58 18.82
C VAL A 84 17.94 -15.10 17.46
N SER A 85 17.76 -16.03 16.52
CA SER A 85 17.13 -15.71 15.23
C SER A 85 15.76 -15.08 15.52
N SER A 86 15.68 -13.75 15.41
CA SER A 86 14.44 -13.02 15.64
C SER A 86 13.36 -13.60 14.72
N PRO A 87 12.19 -13.99 15.24
CA PRO A 87 11.08 -14.39 14.39
C PRO A 87 10.81 -13.24 13.39
N LYS A 88 10.74 -13.57 12.09
CA LYS A 88 10.45 -12.59 11.04
C LYS A 88 9.17 -11.82 11.43
N CYS A 89 9.28 -10.51 11.59
CA CYS A 89 8.18 -9.68 12.05
C CYS A 89 7.00 -9.69 11.08
N ASP A 90 5.83 -10.05 11.56
CA ASP A 90 4.57 -9.83 10.84
C ASP A 90 4.16 -8.36 10.94
N LEU A 91 4.25 -7.62 9.84
CA LEU A 91 3.87 -6.21 9.79
C LEU A 91 2.35 -5.98 9.89
N PHE A 92 1.52 -7.02 9.77
CA PHE A 92 0.07 -6.91 9.65
C PHE A 92 -0.69 -7.46 10.85
N THR A 93 0.03 -8.03 11.82
CA THR A 93 -0.50 -8.39 13.13
C THR A 93 0.07 -7.44 14.17
N GLY A 94 -0.81 -6.64 14.77
CA GLY A 94 -0.41 -5.47 15.51
C GLY A 94 -1.59 -4.79 16.18
N ASP A 95 -1.31 -3.64 16.77
CA ASP A 95 -2.30 -2.81 17.44
C ASP A 95 -2.14 -1.36 16.99
N TRP A 96 -3.26 -0.64 16.91
CA TRP A 96 -3.23 0.81 16.82
C TRP A 96 -2.84 1.37 18.19
N ILE A 97 -1.78 2.18 18.21
CA ILE A 97 -1.32 2.85 19.43
C ILE A 97 -1.30 4.38 19.22
N PRO A 98 -1.52 5.16 20.29
CA PRO A 98 -1.35 6.61 20.21
C PRO A 98 0.08 6.98 19.79
N ASP A 99 0.20 7.97 18.92
CA ASP A 99 1.45 8.56 18.47
C ASP A 99 1.42 10.07 18.71
N PRO A 100 2.05 10.56 19.79
CA PRO A 100 2.07 11.99 20.11
C PRO A 100 2.85 12.81 19.07
N SER A 101 3.63 12.18 18.18
CA SER A 101 4.33 12.88 17.09
C SER A 101 3.38 13.39 16.01
N GLY A 102 2.13 12.95 15.99
CA GLY A 102 1.09 13.40 15.08
C GLY A 102 1.24 12.92 13.63
N PRO A 103 0.39 13.42 12.71
CA PRO A 103 0.40 13.01 11.32
C PRO A 103 1.62 13.58 10.57
N LEU A 104 2.00 12.93 9.48
CA LEU A 104 3.10 13.40 8.61
C LEU A 104 2.73 14.66 7.80
N TYR A 105 1.44 14.95 7.68
CA TYR A 105 0.91 16.12 6.98
C TYR A 105 -0.47 16.48 7.54
N THR A 106 -0.93 17.67 7.21
CA THR A 106 -2.23 18.24 7.58
C THR A 106 -2.86 18.92 6.36
N ASN A 107 -4.10 19.39 6.48
CA ASN A 107 -4.75 20.22 5.46
C ASN A 107 -3.97 21.51 5.15
N HIS A 108 -3.18 22.02 6.10
CA HIS A 108 -2.36 23.21 5.90
C HIS A 108 -1.05 22.93 5.18
N SER A 109 -0.46 21.74 5.37
CA SER A 109 0.85 21.37 4.80
C SER A 109 0.75 20.56 3.51
N CYS A 110 -0.44 20.13 3.10
CA CYS A 110 -0.65 19.46 1.82
C CYS A 110 -1.82 20.07 1.03
N PRO A 111 -1.56 20.76 -0.09
CA PRO A 111 -2.62 21.31 -0.95
C PRO A 111 -3.30 20.24 -1.83
N HIS A 112 -2.81 19.00 -1.83
CA HIS A 112 -3.31 17.92 -2.70
C HIS A 112 -4.45 17.10 -2.08
N ILE A 113 -4.88 17.41 -0.85
CA ILE A 113 -6.05 16.79 -0.25
C ILE A 113 -7.30 17.28 -0.99
N GLN A 114 -8.08 16.36 -1.55
CA GLN A 114 -9.33 16.73 -2.24
C GLN A 114 -10.36 17.26 -1.26
N ASP A 115 -11.12 18.27 -1.68
CA ASP A 115 -12.10 18.97 -0.83
C ASP A 115 -13.05 18.00 -0.12
N PHE A 116 -13.65 17.05 -0.84
CA PHE A 116 -14.59 16.09 -0.26
C PHE A 116 -13.96 15.08 0.72
N GLN A 117 -12.63 15.02 0.81
CA GLN A 117 -11.88 14.17 1.75
C GLN A 117 -11.20 14.98 2.86
N ASN A 118 -11.26 16.30 2.79
CA ASN A 118 -10.62 17.18 3.75
C ASN A 118 -11.50 17.32 4.99
N CYS A 119 -11.52 16.30 5.85
CA CYS A 119 -12.37 16.25 7.03
C CYS A 119 -12.17 17.46 7.97
N MET A 120 -10.92 17.94 8.10
CA MET A 120 -10.58 19.13 8.90
C MET A 120 -11.23 20.41 8.31
N LEU A 121 -11.19 20.57 6.99
CA LEU A 121 -11.84 21.69 6.30
C LEU A 121 -13.37 21.56 6.32
N ASN A 122 -13.89 20.34 6.25
CA ASN A 122 -15.32 20.04 6.17
C ASN A 122 -16.02 19.99 7.54
N GLY A 123 -15.37 20.48 8.60
CA GLY A 123 -16.01 20.70 9.91
C GLY A 123 -16.05 19.48 10.83
N ARG A 124 -15.22 18.44 10.60
CA ARG A 124 -15.05 17.36 11.57
C ARG A 124 -14.47 17.94 12.88
N PRO A 125 -15.14 17.76 14.03
CA PRO A 125 -14.77 18.45 15.27
C PRO A 125 -13.59 17.79 16.01
N ASP A 126 -13.40 16.47 15.86
CA ASP A 126 -12.32 15.71 16.47
C ASP A 126 -11.10 15.59 15.56
N VAL A 127 -9.90 15.66 16.13
CA VAL A 127 -8.61 15.52 15.40
C VAL A 127 -7.77 14.33 15.86
N ASN A 128 -8.18 13.67 16.95
CA ASN A 128 -7.38 12.61 17.59
C ASN A 128 -7.16 11.39 16.69
N TYR A 129 -8.01 11.19 15.67
CA TYR A 129 -7.82 10.12 14.67
C TYR A 129 -6.50 10.25 13.90
N LEU A 130 -5.91 11.46 13.82
CA LEU A 130 -4.62 11.71 13.17
C LEU A 130 -3.39 11.29 13.99
N PHE A 131 -3.59 10.99 15.28
CA PHE A 131 -2.52 10.70 16.26
C PHE A 131 -2.44 9.21 16.58
N TRP A 132 -2.70 8.36 15.60
CA TRP A 132 -2.60 6.91 15.72
C TRP A 132 -1.56 6.37 14.76
N ARG A 133 -0.76 5.40 15.24
CA ARG A 133 0.14 4.63 14.39
C ARG A 133 -0.07 3.14 14.61
N TRP A 134 0.15 2.38 13.56
CA TRP A 134 0.18 0.93 13.63
C TRP A 134 1.48 0.45 14.26
N LYS A 135 1.40 -0.41 15.29
CA LYS A 135 2.55 -1.08 15.89
C LYS A 135 2.41 -2.60 15.71
N PRO A 136 3.25 -3.21 14.85
CA PRO A 136 3.36 -4.67 14.80
C PRO A 136 3.70 -5.25 16.18
N ARG A 137 3.10 -6.39 16.55
CA ARG A 137 3.39 -7.04 17.85
C ARG A 137 4.79 -7.66 17.91
N GLY A 138 5.33 -8.05 16.75
CA GLY A 138 6.61 -8.76 16.64
C GLY A 138 7.84 -7.88 16.37
N CYS A 139 7.66 -6.58 16.12
CA CYS A 139 8.78 -5.64 15.91
C CYS A 139 8.34 -4.18 15.97
N ASP A 140 9.33 -3.30 16.04
CA ASP A 140 9.12 -1.88 15.87
C ASP A 140 9.17 -1.49 14.39
N LEU A 141 8.06 -0.94 13.90
CA LEU A 141 8.02 -0.29 12.59
C LEU A 141 8.63 1.11 12.71
N PRO A 142 9.75 1.42 12.01
CA PRO A 142 10.36 2.74 12.06
C PRO A 142 9.41 3.79 11.47
N ARG A 143 9.50 5.02 11.98
CA ARG A 143 8.72 6.14 11.44
C ARG A 143 9.15 6.39 9.99
N PHE A 144 8.18 6.66 9.13
CA PHE A 144 8.43 6.95 7.73
C PHE A 144 9.27 8.23 7.58
N SER A 145 10.28 8.17 6.71
CA SER A 145 11.13 9.30 6.35
C SER A 145 10.98 9.59 4.86
N SER A 146 10.35 10.73 4.52
CA SER A 146 10.08 11.13 3.14
C SER A 146 11.36 11.32 2.32
N SER A 147 12.42 11.88 2.92
CA SER A 147 13.71 12.07 2.25
C SER A 147 14.35 10.72 1.91
N GLN A 148 14.49 9.83 2.90
CA GLN A 148 15.05 8.50 2.65
C GLN A 148 14.22 7.67 1.67
N PHE A 149 12.89 7.84 1.67
CA PHE A 149 12.03 7.19 0.70
C PHE A 149 12.31 7.70 -0.71
N LEU A 150 12.28 9.02 -0.92
CA LEU A 150 12.54 9.65 -2.22
C LEU A 150 13.92 9.29 -2.79
N ASP A 151 14.94 9.19 -1.94
CA ASP A 151 16.26 8.73 -2.34
C ASP A 151 16.27 7.27 -2.82
N ARG A 152 15.51 6.37 -2.17
CA ARG A 152 15.38 4.97 -2.58
C ARG A 152 14.60 4.78 -3.87
N VAL A 153 13.62 5.66 -4.14
CA VAL A 153 12.79 5.60 -5.36
C VAL A 153 13.29 6.54 -6.46
N ARG A 154 14.51 7.06 -6.35
CA ARG A 154 15.13 7.93 -7.35
C ARG A 154 15.22 7.22 -8.71
N ASN A 155 14.82 7.91 -9.77
CA ASN A 155 14.76 7.37 -11.14
C ASN A 155 13.82 6.15 -11.29
N LYS A 156 12.79 6.03 -10.45
CA LYS A 156 11.84 4.91 -10.48
C LYS A 156 10.44 5.37 -10.89
N TRP A 157 9.65 4.44 -11.40
CA TRP A 157 8.22 4.63 -11.65
C TRP A 157 7.39 3.69 -10.77
N TRP A 158 6.55 4.27 -9.91
CA TRP A 158 5.59 3.55 -9.09
C TRP A 158 4.15 3.76 -9.60
N ALA A 159 3.45 2.67 -9.92
CA ALA A 159 2.05 2.70 -10.33
C ALA A 159 1.09 2.11 -9.29
N PHE A 160 -0.06 2.76 -9.10
CA PHE A 160 -1.21 2.28 -8.34
C PHE A 160 -2.34 1.97 -9.31
N ILE A 161 -2.80 0.73 -9.35
CA ILE A 161 -3.81 0.24 -10.28
C ILE A 161 -5.02 -0.19 -9.46
N GLY A 162 -6.18 0.42 -9.71
CA GLY A 162 -7.40 0.04 -9.01
C GLY A 162 -8.49 1.10 -9.03
N ASP A 163 -9.18 1.20 -7.90
CA ASP A 163 -10.38 1.99 -7.71
C ASP A 163 -10.12 3.32 -6.97
N SER A 164 -11.18 3.90 -6.39
CA SER A 164 -11.12 5.16 -5.66
C SER A 164 -10.21 5.09 -4.45
N ILE A 165 -10.11 3.93 -3.80
CA ILE A 165 -9.25 3.76 -2.63
C ILE A 165 -7.78 3.73 -3.05
N ALA A 166 -7.46 3.25 -4.27
CA ALA A 166 -6.10 3.37 -4.83
C ALA A 166 -5.70 4.84 -5.01
N ARG A 167 -6.61 5.71 -5.46
CA ARG A 167 -6.37 7.16 -5.54
C ARG A 167 -6.14 7.77 -4.16
N ASN A 168 -6.92 7.40 -3.14
CA ASN A 168 -6.72 7.88 -1.78
C ASN A 168 -5.31 7.55 -1.26
N HIS A 169 -4.82 6.33 -1.55
CA HIS A 169 -3.47 5.92 -1.18
C HIS A 169 -2.42 6.80 -1.87
N VAL A 170 -2.55 7.01 -3.19
CA VAL A 170 -1.62 7.88 -3.93
C VAL A 170 -1.63 9.32 -3.41
N GLN A 171 -2.80 9.88 -3.11
CA GLN A 171 -2.91 11.23 -2.54
C GLN A 171 -2.23 11.34 -1.17
N SER A 172 -2.42 10.34 -0.30
CA SER A 172 -1.73 10.29 0.99
C SER A 172 -0.22 10.25 0.80
N LEU A 173 0.29 9.40 -0.10
CA LEU A 173 1.72 9.31 -0.40
C LEU A 173 2.25 10.63 -0.96
N ILE A 174 1.53 11.27 -1.89
CA ILE A 174 1.89 12.60 -2.41
C ILE A 174 2.04 13.60 -1.27
N CYS A 175 1.05 13.71 -0.38
CA CYS A 175 1.13 14.64 0.74
C CYS A 175 2.34 14.40 1.66
N ILE A 176 2.66 13.13 1.92
CA ILE A 176 3.83 12.74 2.73
C ILE A 176 5.13 13.14 2.05
N LEU A 177 5.25 12.94 0.74
CA LEU A 177 6.48 13.24 -0.01
C LEU A 177 6.63 14.74 -0.31
N SER A 178 5.52 15.45 -0.47
CA SER A 178 5.48 16.91 -0.65
C SER A 178 6.03 17.71 0.55
N GLN A 179 6.30 17.05 1.68
CA GLN A 179 7.02 17.66 2.80
C GLN A 179 8.52 17.89 2.50
N VAL A 180 9.04 17.24 1.46
CA VAL A 180 10.46 17.35 1.04
C VAL A 180 10.58 17.99 -0.34
N GLU A 181 9.68 17.65 -1.25
CA GLU A 181 9.72 18.14 -2.63
C GLU A 181 8.32 18.33 -3.21
N GLU A 182 8.07 19.50 -3.81
CA GLU A 182 6.81 19.77 -4.52
C GLU A 182 6.63 18.83 -5.72
N VAL A 183 5.44 18.25 -5.81
CA VAL A 183 5.09 17.33 -6.88
C VAL A 183 4.46 18.09 -8.06
N VAL A 184 4.77 17.67 -9.28
CA VAL A 184 4.18 18.22 -10.51
C VAL A 184 3.27 17.18 -11.16
N GLU A 185 2.02 17.52 -11.41
CA GLU A 185 1.13 16.71 -12.27
C GLU A 185 1.56 16.89 -13.73
N ILE A 186 1.93 15.78 -14.39
CA ILE A 186 2.42 15.79 -15.78
C ILE A 186 1.42 15.19 -16.76
N TYR A 187 0.39 14.50 -16.27
CA TYR A 187 -0.68 13.92 -17.08
C TYR A 187 -1.93 13.64 -16.24
N HIS A 188 -3.08 13.79 -16.86
CA HIS A 188 -4.35 13.22 -16.41
C HIS A 188 -5.19 12.78 -17.62
N ASP A 189 -6.05 11.78 -17.41
CA ASP A 189 -7.09 11.45 -18.40
C ASP A 189 -8.22 12.48 -18.40
N LYS A 190 -9.13 12.39 -19.39
CA LYS A 190 -10.22 13.36 -19.59
C LYS A 190 -11.11 13.48 -18.35
N GLU A 191 -11.36 12.38 -17.65
CA GLU A 191 -12.19 12.33 -16.45
C GLU A 191 -11.39 12.55 -15.14
N PHE A 192 -10.08 12.85 -15.22
CA PHE A 192 -9.17 13.03 -14.08
C PHE A 192 -9.13 11.83 -13.11
N ARG A 193 -9.46 10.64 -13.60
CA ARG A 193 -9.46 9.39 -12.83
C ARG A 193 -8.08 8.73 -12.83
N SER A 194 -7.36 8.81 -13.93
CA SER A 194 -5.97 8.36 -14.07
C SER A 194 -5.06 9.56 -14.17
N LYS A 195 -3.93 9.53 -13.46
CA LYS A 195 -3.02 10.66 -13.33
C LYS A 195 -1.57 10.20 -13.18
N ILE A 196 -0.63 11.04 -13.61
CA ILE A 196 0.80 10.84 -13.43
C ILE A 196 1.40 12.12 -12.84
N TRP A 197 2.21 11.92 -11.82
CA TRP A 197 2.93 12.94 -11.08
C TRP A 197 4.42 12.66 -11.12
N ARG A 198 5.21 13.72 -10.96
CA ARG A 198 6.66 13.66 -10.95
C ARG A 198 7.23 14.53 -9.83
N PHE A 199 8.20 13.98 -9.12
CA PHE A 199 9.08 14.67 -8.19
C PHE A 199 10.38 15.01 -8.95
N PRO A 200 10.55 16.24 -9.48
CA PRO A 200 11.57 16.56 -10.48
C PRO A 200 13.02 16.26 -10.05
N SER A 201 13.39 16.64 -8.83
CA SER A 201 14.72 16.53 -8.22
C SER A 201 15.11 15.07 -7.96
N HIS A 202 14.13 14.21 -7.70
CA HIS A 202 14.34 12.77 -7.54
C HIS A 202 14.12 11.97 -8.83
N ASN A 203 13.65 12.61 -9.91
CA ASN A 203 13.22 11.90 -11.12
C ASN A 203 12.30 10.72 -10.77
N PHE A 204 11.47 10.88 -9.73
CA PHE A 204 10.56 9.84 -9.27
C PHE A 204 9.18 10.09 -9.88
N THR A 205 8.62 9.07 -10.51
CA THR A 205 7.31 9.14 -11.17
C THR A 205 6.30 8.29 -10.41
N LEU A 206 5.16 8.88 -10.10
CA LEU A 206 4.08 8.24 -9.38
C LEU A 206 2.82 8.31 -10.25
N SER A 207 2.12 7.20 -10.43
CA SER A 207 0.92 7.17 -11.26
C SER A 207 -0.23 6.43 -10.58
N VAL A 208 -1.44 6.90 -10.82
CA VAL A 208 -2.67 6.15 -10.53
C VAL A 208 -3.40 5.84 -11.84
N ILE A 209 -3.78 4.58 -12.01
CA ILE A 209 -4.46 4.09 -13.21
C ILE A 209 -5.83 3.60 -12.80
N TRP A 210 -6.87 4.25 -13.32
CA TRP A 210 -8.25 3.90 -13.01
C TRP A 210 -8.66 2.63 -13.73
N SER A 211 -8.65 1.53 -12.97
CA SER A 211 -9.11 0.21 -13.41
C SER A 211 -9.81 -0.48 -12.23
N PRO A 212 -11.03 -0.05 -11.88
CA PRO A 212 -11.69 -0.46 -10.63
C PRO A 212 -12.00 -1.96 -10.56
N PHE A 213 -12.13 -2.61 -11.72
CA PHE A 213 -12.29 -4.05 -11.81
C PHE A 213 -11.03 -4.78 -12.26
N LEU A 214 -9.91 -4.11 -12.58
CA LEU A 214 -8.67 -4.67 -13.14
C LEU A 214 -8.81 -5.36 -14.53
N VAL A 215 -10.00 -5.83 -14.89
CA VAL A 215 -10.38 -6.36 -16.20
C VAL A 215 -11.11 -5.31 -17.03
N LYS A 216 -11.21 -5.56 -18.34
CA LYS A 216 -11.98 -4.72 -19.26
C LYS A 216 -13.43 -4.62 -18.75
N SER A 217 -13.92 -3.39 -18.65
CA SER A 217 -15.29 -3.10 -18.23
C SER A 217 -15.88 -1.99 -19.09
N GLU A 218 -17.15 -2.12 -19.45
CA GLU A 218 -17.90 -1.15 -20.25
C GLU A 218 -19.25 -0.83 -19.60
N THR A 219 -19.66 0.43 -19.67
CA THR A 219 -21.02 0.83 -19.30
C THR A 219 -21.77 1.14 -20.59
N LEU A 220 -22.83 0.39 -20.89
CA LEU A 220 -23.58 0.55 -22.13
C LEU A 220 -24.70 1.60 -21.96
N GLY A 221 -24.52 2.79 -22.56
CA GLY A 221 -25.56 3.81 -22.72
C GLY A 221 -26.21 4.26 -21.40
N THR A 222 -27.55 4.33 -21.39
CA THR A 222 -28.38 4.69 -20.21
C THR A 222 -28.60 3.52 -19.24
N SER A 223 -28.10 2.32 -19.54
CA SER A 223 -28.21 1.18 -18.62
C SER A 223 -27.21 1.31 -17.48
N SER A 224 -27.65 0.99 -16.26
CA SER A 224 -26.79 0.94 -15.08
C SER A 224 -25.88 -0.29 -15.02
N ASP A 225 -26.06 -1.24 -15.96
CA ASP A 225 -25.50 -2.58 -15.86
C ASP A 225 -24.09 -2.61 -16.49
N ILE A 226 -23.10 -2.88 -15.65
CA ILE A 226 -21.69 -2.87 -16.03
C ILE A 226 -21.36 -4.19 -16.72
N GLN A 227 -20.84 -4.13 -17.95
CA GLN A 227 -20.34 -5.30 -18.68
C GLN A 227 -18.90 -5.58 -18.24
N LEU A 228 -18.62 -6.80 -17.82
CA LEU A 228 -17.33 -7.20 -17.26
C LEU A 228 -16.75 -8.40 -18.02
N TYR A 229 -15.60 -8.23 -18.65
CA TYR A 229 -14.97 -9.27 -19.49
C TYR A 229 -13.93 -10.04 -18.67
N LEU A 230 -14.32 -11.20 -18.13
CA LEU A 230 -13.54 -11.94 -17.13
C LEU A 230 -12.32 -12.67 -17.69
N ASP A 231 -12.15 -12.66 -19.00
CA ASP A 231 -11.02 -13.23 -19.73
C ASP A 231 -10.05 -12.17 -20.29
N GLN A 232 -10.34 -10.88 -20.07
CA GLN A 232 -9.58 -9.76 -20.64
C GLN A 232 -9.16 -8.75 -19.57
N LEU A 233 -7.85 -8.64 -19.33
CA LEU A 233 -7.32 -7.58 -18.46
C LEU A 233 -7.52 -6.20 -19.10
N ASP A 234 -7.70 -5.18 -18.26
CA ASP A 234 -7.86 -3.81 -18.74
C ASP A 234 -6.55 -3.31 -19.39
N HIS A 235 -6.63 -2.97 -20.67
CA HIS A 235 -5.48 -2.53 -21.47
C HIS A 235 -4.85 -1.24 -20.92
N LYS A 236 -5.60 -0.41 -20.18
CA LYS A 236 -5.11 0.85 -19.62
C LYS A 236 -3.86 0.67 -18.77
N TRP A 237 -3.81 -0.39 -17.97
CA TRP A 237 -2.67 -0.65 -17.09
C TRP A 237 -1.71 -1.70 -17.66
N THR A 238 -2.20 -2.71 -18.38
CA THR A 238 -1.34 -3.78 -18.90
C THR A 238 -0.37 -3.27 -19.97
N HIS A 239 -0.80 -2.33 -20.83
CA HIS A 239 0.06 -1.74 -21.86
C HIS A 239 1.24 -0.93 -21.28
N GLN A 240 1.08 -0.39 -20.07
CA GLN A 240 2.10 0.42 -19.41
C GLN A 240 2.94 -0.39 -18.42
N TYR A 241 2.57 -1.66 -18.16
CA TYR A 241 3.13 -2.48 -17.10
C TYR A 241 4.66 -2.62 -17.18
N SER A 242 5.21 -2.70 -18.40
CA SER A 242 6.66 -2.80 -18.64
C SER A 242 7.47 -1.59 -18.18
N ASN A 243 6.82 -0.45 -17.91
CA ASN A 243 7.48 0.79 -17.54
C ASN A 243 7.64 0.97 -16.02
N PHE A 244 6.98 0.14 -15.22
CA PHE A 244 6.92 0.33 -13.76
C PHE A 244 8.04 -0.41 -13.05
N ASP A 245 8.62 0.17 -12.00
CA ASP A 245 9.52 -0.54 -11.07
C ASP A 245 8.75 -1.12 -9.88
N TYR A 246 7.69 -0.42 -9.47
CA TYR A 246 6.82 -0.77 -8.34
C TYR A 246 5.36 -0.69 -8.76
N VAL A 247 4.58 -1.69 -8.38
CA VAL A 247 3.15 -1.74 -8.72
C VAL A 247 2.34 -2.10 -7.47
N VAL A 248 1.36 -1.27 -7.14
CA VAL A 248 0.33 -1.59 -6.14
C VAL A 248 -0.97 -1.86 -6.88
N ILE A 249 -1.41 -3.11 -6.88
CA ILE A 249 -2.69 -3.52 -7.47
C ILE A 249 -3.73 -3.63 -6.37
N SER A 250 -4.92 -3.12 -6.60
CA SER A 250 -6.02 -3.20 -5.64
C SER A 250 -7.36 -3.26 -6.35
N GLY A 251 -8.30 -3.99 -5.77
CA GLY A 251 -9.67 -4.08 -6.25
C GLY A 251 -10.57 -4.53 -5.11
N GLY A 252 -11.88 -4.39 -5.30
CA GLY A 252 -12.81 -4.88 -4.30
C GLY A 252 -14.22 -4.34 -4.46
N LYS A 253 -14.53 -3.23 -3.78
CA LYS A 253 -15.91 -2.72 -3.61
C LYS A 253 -16.68 -2.54 -4.92
N TRP A 254 -16.00 -2.34 -6.06
CA TRP A 254 -16.65 -2.28 -7.37
C TRP A 254 -17.27 -3.59 -7.84
N PHE A 255 -16.72 -4.75 -7.45
CA PHE A 255 -17.26 -6.08 -7.77
C PHE A 255 -18.63 -6.35 -7.13
N LEU A 256 -19.01 -5.57 -6.12
CA LEU A 256 -20.31 -5.68 -5.46
C LEU A 256 -21.45 -5.05 -6.27
N LYS A 257 -21.14 -4.27 -7.31
CA LYS A 257 -22.14 -3.64 -8.19
C LYS A 257 -22.75 -4.65 -9.14
N ALA A 258 -23.98 -4.40 -9.56
CA ALA A 258 -24.63 -5.18 -10.60
C ALA A 258 -23.79 -5.22 -11.89
N THR A 259 -23.45 -6.43 -12.33
CA THR A 259 -22.55 -6.67 -13.46
C THR A 259 -23.02 -7.84 -14.31
N ILE A 260 -22.80 -7.76 -15.61
CA ILE A 260 -23.01 -8.86 -16.57
C ILE A 260 -21.62 -9.38 -16.99
N PHE A 261 -21.43 -10.69 -16.92
CA PHE A 261 -20.15 -11.34 -17.17
C PHE A 261 -20.04 -11.81 -18.60
N HIS A 262 -18.89 -11.51 -19.21
CA HIS A 262 -18.52 -11.94 -20.56
C HIS A 262 -17.26 -12.78 -20.52
N GLU A 263 -17.25 -13.88 -21.27
CA GLU A 263 -16.05 -14.67 -21.58
C GLU A 263 -16.09 -15.09 -23.04
N SER A 264 -14.98 -14.96 -23.76
CA SER A 264 -14.89 -15.25 -25.20
C SER A 264 -15.97 -14.54 -26.01
N ASN A 265 -16.29 -13.29 -25.63
CA ASN A 265 -17.38 -12.46 -26.18
C ASN A 265 -18.79 -13.07 -26.06
N THR A 266 -19.00 -13.98 -25.09
CA THR A 266 -20.31 -14.56 -24.78
C THR A 266 -20.71 -14.25 -23.35
N VAL A 267 -22.00 -14.00 -23.11
CA VAL A 267 -22.51 -13.74 -21.76
C VAL A 267 -22.55 -15.06 -20.98
N THR A 268 -21.84 -15.13 -19.86
CA THR A 268 -21.73 -16.36 -19.04
C THR A 268 -22.56 -16.31 -17.76
N GLY A 269 -22.95 -15.12 -17.31
CA GLY A 269 -23.78 -14.94 -16.11
C GLY A 269 -23.82 -13.49 -15.66
N CYS A 270 -24.22 -13.28 -14.41
CA CYS A 270 -24.33 -11.96 -13.81
C CYS A 270 -23.96 -11.97 -12.32
N HIS A 271 -23.88 -10.78 -11.73
CA HIS A 271 -24.06 -10.56 -10.29
C HIS A 271 -25.17 -9.53 -10.09
N TYR A 272 -26.09 -9.82 -9.18
CA TYR A 272 -27.19 -8.93 -8.80
C TYR A 272 -28.09 -8.53 -9.99
N CYS A 273 -28.37 -9.46 -10.90
CA CYS A 273 -29.27 -9.18 -12.03
C CYS A 273 -30.76 -9.37 -11.73
N HIS A 274 -31.14 -9.82 -10.53
CA HIS A 274 -32.55 -9.99 -10.12
C HIS A 274 -33.43 -10.78 -11.12
N GLY A 275 -32.86 -11.78 -11.78
CA GLY A 275 -33.56 -12.56 -12.82
C GLY A 275 -33.80 -11.80 -14.13
N ARG A 276 -33.27 -10.57 -14.27
CA ARG A 276 -33.25 -9.86 -15.56
C ARG A 276 -32.46 -10.68 -16.58
N TYR A 277 -32.92 -10.65 -17.82
CA TYR A 277 -32.26 -11.27 -18.97
C TYR A 277 -32.11 -12.80 -18.90
N ASN A 278 -32.80 -13.47 -17.98
CA ASN A 278 -32.72 -14.93 -17.76
C ASN A 278 -31.27 -15.43 -17.56
N LEU A 279 -30.43 -14.60 -16.93
CA LEU A 279 -29.03 -14.91 -16.63
C LEU A 279 -28.90 -15.58 -15.27
N THR A 280 -27.98 -16.53 -15.17
CA THR A 280 -27.59 -17.13 -13.89
C THR A 280 -26.80 -16.11 -13.07
N ASP A 281 -27.26 -15.85 -11.84
CA ASP A 281 -26.50 -15.08 -10.87
C ASP A 281 -25.38 -15.95 -10.30
N LEU A 282 -24.15 -15.65 -10.73
CA LEU A 282 -22.94 -16.35 -10.30
C LEU A 282 -22.28 -15.68 -9.10
N GLY A 283 -22.75 -14.50 -8.69
CA GLY A 283 -22.22 -13.74 -7.57
C GLY A 283 -20.94 -12.93 -7.86
N TYR A 284 -20.65 -11.98 -6.96
CA TYR A 284 -19.47 -11.13 -7.03
C TYR A 284 -18.17 -11.88 -6.72
N ASP A 285 -18.21 -12.92 -5.89
CA ASP A 285 -17.06 -13.72 -5.50
C ASP A 285 -16.54 -14.54 -6.69
N TYR A 286 -17.43 -15.00 -7.58
CA TYR A 286 -17.07 -15.67 -8.83
C TYR A 286 -16.23 -14.76 -9.73
N SER A 287 -16.73 -13.56 -10.03
CA SER A 287 -16.03 -12.61 -10.90
C SER A 287 -14.74 -12.10 -10.24
N TYR A 288 -14.78 -11.79 -8.95
CA TYR A 288 -13.59 -11.36 -8.21
C TYR A 288 -12.50 -12.43 -8.23
N ARG A 289 -12.85 -13.69 -7.96
CA ARG A 289 -11.90 -14.81 -8.00
C ARG A 289 -11.31 -15.00 -9.40
N LYS A 290 -12.13 -14.99 -10.45
CA LYS A 290 -11.64 -15.11 -11.83
C LYS A 290 -10.68 -13.98 -12.19
N THR A 291 -11.04 -12.74 -11.87
CA THR A 291 -10.19 -11.58 -12.13
C THR A 291 -8.86 -11.67 -11.38
N LEU A 292 -8.85 -11.99 -10.08
CA LEU A 292 -7.60 -12.12 -9.33
C LEU A 292 -6.73 -13.26 -9.86
N LYS A 293 -7.33 -14.38 -10.30
CA LYS A 293 -6.59 -15.46 -10.98
C LYS A 293 -5.93 -14.95 -12.26
N LEU A 294 -6.63 -14.15 -13.06
CA LEU A 294 -6.13 -13.59 -14.31
C LEU A 294 -5.00 -12.58 -14.06
N VAL A 295 -5.15 -11.67 -13.09
CA VAL A 295 -4.11 -10.71 -12.66
C VAL A 295 -2.86 -11.45 -12.18
N ARG A 296 -3.03 -12.47 -11.32
CA ARG A 296 -1.94 -13.30 -10.80
C ARG A 296 -1.20 -14.03 -11.93
N ASN A 297 -1.92 -14.57 -12.91
CA ASN A 297 -1.31 -15.21 -14.07
C ASN A 297 -0.54 -14.20 -14.93
N PHE A 298 -1.10 -13.02 -15.19
CA PHE A 298 -0.40 -11.97 -15.94
C PHE A 298 0.90 -11.53 -15.26
N VAL A 299 0.90 -11.29 -13.94
CA VAL A 299 2.12 -10.94 -13.19
C VAL A 299 3.14 -12.09 -13.24
N ARG A 300 2.69 -13.34 -13.11
CA ARG A 300 3.54 -14.53 -13.22
C ARG A 300 4.15 -14.68 -14.62
N ASP A 301 3.38 -14.42 -15.67
CA ASP A 301 3.76 -14.72 -17.06
C ASP A 301 4.43 -13.54 -17.77
N SER A 302 4.27 -12.32 -17.25
CA SER A 302 4.90 -11.11 -17.81
C SER A 302 6.42 -11.21 -17.85
N THR A 303 7.05 -10.77 -18.93
CA THR A 303 8.51 -10.72 -19.06
C THR A 303 9.14 -9.70 -18.13
N HIS A 304 8.41 -8.63 -17.81
CA HIS A 304 8.84 -7.58 -16.90
C HIS A 304 8.45 -7.91 -15.46
N LYS A 305 9.39 -7.76 -14.52
CA LYS A 305 9.24 -8.19 -13.11
C LYS A 305 9.45 -7.03 -12.12
N PRO A 306 8.49 -6.10 -12.02
CA PRO A 306 8.50 -5.10 -10.95
C PRO A 306 8.23 -5.74 -9.58
N LEU A 307 8.47 -4.98 -8.51
CA LEU A 307 7.93 -5.36 -7.21
C LEU A 307 6.42 -5.11 -7.21
N VAL A 308 5.63 -6.18 -7.09
CA VAL A 308 4.16 -6.11 -7.09
C VAL A 308 3.63 -6.33 -5.68
N LEU A 309 2.82 -5.39 -5.22
CA LEU A 309 2.07 -5.43 -3.98
C LEU A 309 0.58 -5.51 -4.30
N PHE A 310 -0.12 -6.51 -3.80
CA PHE A 310 -1.59 -6.55 -3.87
C PHE A 310 -2.20 -5.98 -2.59
N ARG A 311 -2.86 -4.82 -2.65
CA ARG A 311 -3.62 -4.28 -1.52
C ARG A 311 -4.94 -5.02 -1.40
N THR A 312 -5.14 -5.67 -0.25
CA THR A 312 -6.39 -6.39 0.06
C THR A 312 -7.60 -5.45 0.07
N THR A 313 -8.79 -6.03 -0.02
CA THR A 313 -10.05 -5.30 0.12
C THR A 313 -10.07 -4.49 1.42
N THR A 314 -10.66 -3.31 1.35
CA THR A 314 -10.81 -2.39 2.48
C THR A 314 -12.24 -2.50 3.00
N PRO A 315 -12.46 -2.87 4.27
CA PRO A 315 -13.80 -2.94 4.84
C PRO A 315 -14.40 -1.53 4.98
N ASP A 316 -15.72 -1.47 4.92
CA ASP A 316 -16.44 -0.27 5.34
C ASP A 316 -16.80 -0.36 6.83
N HIS A 317 -17.02 0.80 7.46
CA HIS A 317 -17.20 0.92 8.91
C HIS A 317 -18.53 1.58 9.27
N PHE A 318 -19.53 1.47 8.38
CA PHE A 318 -20.86 1.99 8.67
C PHE A 318 -21.54 1.14 9.74
N GLU A 319 -21.99 1.81 10.80
CA GLU A 319 -22.79 1.25 11.88
C GLU A 319 -24.28 1.44 11.57
N THR A 320 -25.12 0.52 12.09
CA THR A 320 -26.60 0.46 11.98
C THR A 320 -27.19 0.25 10.58
N ALA A 321 -26.54 0.71 9.52
CA ALA A 321 -26.96 0.50 8.14
C ALA A 321 -25.79 0.68 7.16
N GLU A 322 -26.05 0.51 5.87
CA GLU A 322 -25.07 0.71 4.80
C GLU A 322 -24.90 2.20 4.45
N TRP A 323 -23.84 2.51 3.70
CA TRP A 323 -23.46 3.88 3.30
C TRP A 323 -24.57 4.68 2.60
N ASN A 324 -25.48 3.98 1.89
CA ASN A 324 -26.60 4.55 1.15
C ASN A 324 -27.94 4.37 1.84
N ALA A 325 -27.96 3.80 3.05
CA ALA A 325 -29.17 3.44 3.79
C ALA A 325 -29.23 4.10 5.18
N GLY A 326 -28.53 5.24 5.35
CA GLY A 326 -28.51 5.99 6.61
C GLY A 326 -27.50 5.48 7.64
N GLY A 327 -26.54 4.63 7.22
CA GLY A 327 -25.43 4.24 8.08
C GLY A 327 -24.52 5.41 8.42
N TYR A 328 -23.87 5.35 9.58
CA TYR A 328 -22.92 6.37 10.04
C TYR A 328 -21.60 5.75 10.49
N CYS A 329 -20.52 6.53 10.41
CA CYS A 329 -19.17 6.12 10.82
C CYS A 329 -18.51 7.23 11.68
N ASN A 330 -19.21 7.69 12.71
CA ASN A 330 -18.80 8.83 13.54
C ASN A 330 -17.83 8.48 14.69
N ARG A 331 -17.20 7.30 14.66
CA ARG A 331 -16.25 6.89 15.70
C ARG A 331 -15.04 7.82 15.70
N THR A 332 -14.58 8.15 16.90
CA THR A 332 -13.41 9.00 17.14
C THR A 332 -12.17 8.21 17.57
N MET A 333 -12.32 6.89 17.77
CA MET A 333 -11.25 5.99 18.17
C MET A 333 -11.30 4.68 17.36
N PRO A 334 -10.14 4.04 17.11
CA PRO A 334 -10.08 2.70 16.51
C PRO A 334 -10.89 1.66 17.28
N PHE A 335 -11.31 0.62 16.56
CA PHE A 335 -11.85 -0.58 17.20
C PHE A 335 -10.78 -1.26 18.04
N LYS A 336 -11.20 -1.81 19.19
CA LYS A 336 -10.42 -2.82 19.91
C LYS A 336 -10.55 -4.18 19.23
N GLU A 337 -9.64 -5.11 19.54
CA GLU A 337 -9.58 -6.43 18.91
C GLU A 337 -10.89 -7.24 19.06
N ASP A 338 -11.58 -7.09 20.18
CA ASP A 338 -12.85 -7.75 20.49
C ASP A 338 -14.09 -7.04 19.88
N GLU A 339 -13.94 -5.78 19.49
CA GLU A 339 -15.01 -4.97 18.89
C GLU A 339 -15.05 -5.09 17.36
N ALA A 340 -13.90 -5.33 16.73
CA ALA A 340 -13.78 -5.41 15.27
C ALA A 340 -14.33 -6.73 14.73
N LYS A 341 -15.44 -6.69 13.99
CA LYS A 341 -15.99 -7.84 13.27
C LYS A 341 -16.04 -7.56 11.78
N LEU A 342 -15.41 -8.44 10.99
CA LEU A 342 -15.53 -8.40 9.54
C LEU A 342 -16.97 -8.69 9.14
N LYS A 343 -17.55 -7.82 8.31
CA LYS A 343 -18.84 -8.08 7.67
C LYS A 343 -18.70 -9.29 6.73
N THR A 344 -19.80 -10.02 6.53
CA THR A 344 -19.82 -11.25 5.71
C THR A 344 -19.21 -11.04 4.32
N VAL A 345 -19.50 -9.90 3.66
CA VAL A 345 -18.96 -9.58 2.34
C VAL A 345 -17.44 -9.40 2.37
N ASP A 346 -16.94 -8.64 3.36
CA ASP A 346 -15.50 -8.40 3.49
C ASP A 346 -14.74 -9.70 3.82
N ALA A 347 -15.34 -10.59 4.62
CA ALA A 347 -14.79 -11.92 4.90
C ALA A 347 -14.71 -12.79 3.63
N VAL A 348 -15.78 -12.87 2.83
CA VAL A 348 -15.78 -13.64 1.57
C VAL A 348 -14.72 -13.12 0.59
N MET A 349 -14.64 -11.80 0.41
CA MET A 349 -13.64 -11.21 -0.48
C MET A 349 -12.22 -11.46 0.01
N ARG A 350 -12.01 -11.36 1.33
CA ARG A 350 -10.74 -11.71 1.96
C ARG A 350 -10.37 -13.18 1.69
N ASP A 351 -11.30 -14.10 1.86
CA ASP A 351 -11.07 -15.53 1.61
C ASP A 351 -10.75 -15.82 0.14
N VAL A 352 -11.37 -15.10 -0.80
CA VAL A 352 -11.03 -15.16 -2.23
C VAL A 352 -9.58 -14.72 -2.48
N GLU A 353 -9.17 -13.58 -1.92
CA GLU A 353 -7.78 -13.08 -2.05
C GLU A 353 -6.78 -14.09 -1.49
N LEU A 354 -7.09 -14.66 -0.32
CA LEU A 354 -6.25 -15.64 0.33
C LEU A 354 -6.14 -16.93 -0.49
N ASP A 355 -7.26 -17.50 -0.94
CA ASP A 355 -7.22 -18.68 -1.81
C ASP A 355 -6.40 -18.45 -3.08
N VAL A 356 -6.59 -17.29 -3.72
CA VAL A 356 -5.88 -16.99 -4.96
C VAL A 356 -4.38 -16.87 -4.72
N PHE A 357 -3.96 -16.10 -3.71
CA PHE A 357 -2.54 -15.76 -3.54
C PHE A 357 -1.78 -16.69 -2.58
N GLN A 358 -2.43 -17.40 -1.66
CA GLN A 358 -1.77 -18.37 -0.78
C GLN A 358 -1.44 -19.68 -1.49
N ASN A 359 -2.35 -20.19 -2.34
CA ASN A 359 -2.09 -21.39 -3.14
C ASN A 359 -0.88 -21.21 -4.09
N PHE A 360 -0.51 -19.96 -4.40
CA PHE A 360 0.71 -19.67 -5.14
C PHE A 360 1.99 -20.01 -4.35
N GLY A 361 1.98 -19.84 -3.02
CA GLY A 361 3.11 -20.19 -2.16
C GLY A 361 3.45 -21.68 -2.20
N GLU A 362 2.45 -22.56 -2.18
CA GLU A 362 2.65 -24.02 -2.25
C GLU A 362 3.23 -24.46 -3.60
N VAL A 363 2.84 -23.78 -4.69
CA VAL A 363 3.37 -24.05 -6.03
C VAL A 363 4.88 -23.76 -6.13
N VAL A 364 5.37 -22.73 -5.43
CA VAL A 364 6.79 -22.34 -5.47
C VAL A 364 7.69 -23.31 -4.70
N LEU A 365 7.13 -24.04 -3.73
CA LEU A 365 7.85 -25.05 -2.93
C LEU A 365 8.04 -26.40 -3.66
N ARG A 366 7.39 -26.60 -4.82
CA ARG A 366 7.48 -27.85 -5.59
C ARG A 366 8.82 -28.00 -6.28
N PHE A 367 9.65 -28.91 -5.77
CA PHE A 367 10.94 -29.22 -6.36
C PHE A 367 10.83 -30.02 -7.68
N ASP A 368 9.81 -30.84 -7.86
CA ASP A 368 9.63 -31.68 -9.06
C ASP A 368 9.10 -30.89 -10.28
N LYS A 369 8.42 -29.76 -10.06
CA LYS A 369 7.80 -28.95 -11.14
C LYS A 369 8.25 -27.48 -11.15
N PRO A 370 9.55 -27.19 -11.29
CA PRO A 370 10.02 -25.81 -11.37
C PRO A 370 9.45 -25.05 -12.58
N GLN A 371 9.10 -25.73 -13.67
CA GLN A 371 8.48 -25.14 -14.86
C GLN A 371 7.13 -24.47 -14.56
N THR A 372 6.51 -24.76 -13.42
CA THR A 372 5.25 -24.11 -13.01
C THR A 372 5.46 -22.65 -12.60
N TYR A 373 6.68 -22.24 -12.23
CA TYR A 373 6.96 -20.86 -11.81
C TYR A 373 8.29 -20.27 -12.31
N ARG A 374 9.22 -21.08 -12.84
CA ARG A 374 10.50 -20.64 -13.42
C ARG A 374 10.45 -20.68 -14.95
N HIS A 375 10.88 -19.58 -15.57
CA HIS A 375 10.99 -19.49 -17.03
C HIS A 375 12.19 -20.27 -17.57
N PHE A 376 12.20 -20.47 -18.90
CA PHE A 376 13.25 -21.16 -19.65
C PHE A 376 13.48 -22.62 -19.26
N ILE A 377 12.48 -23.29 -18.70
CA ILE A 377 12.53 -24.73 -18.45
C ILE A 377 11.70 -25.43 -19.51
N LYS A 378 12.37 -26.22 -20.37
CA LYS A 378 11.74 -27.07 -21.39
C LYS A 378 11.05 -28.28 -20.74
N SER A 379 11.74 -28.91 -19.80
CA SER A 379 11.22 -30.03 -19.04
C SER A 379 12.00 -30.20 -17.73
N CYS A 380 11.39 -30.88 -16.76
CA CYS A 380 12.02 -31.29 -15.53
C CYS A 380 11.72 -32.77 -15.32
N SER A 381 12.73 -33.57 -15.04
CA SER A 381 12.59 -34.99 -14.70
C SER A 381 13.21 -35.28 -13.33
N VAL A 382 12.60 -36.24 -12.64
CA VAL A 382 13.04 -36.80 -11.36
C VAL A 382 13.18 -38.32 -11.54
N GLY A 383 13.94 -38.98 -10.66
CA GLY A 383 14.14 -40.43 -10.74
C GLY A 383 12.86 -41.24 -10.43
N ASP A 384 12.84 -42.49 -10.87
CA ASP A 384 11.74 -43.42 -10.55
C ASP A 384 11.61 -43.62 -9.03
N GLY A 385 10.37 -43.60 -8.52
CA GLY A 385 10.13 -43.65 -7.07
C GLY A 385 10.52 -42.37 -6.33
N PHE A 386 10.51 -41.21 -7.02
CA PHE A 386 10.84 -39.91 -6.43
C PHE A 386 10.00 -39.62 -5.18
N GLU A 387 10.72 -39.32 -4.10
CA GLU A 387 10.17 -38.70 -2.90
C GLU A 387 10.89 -37.37 -2.66
N MET A 388 10.13 -36.34 -2.28
CA MET A 388 10.67 -35.02 -2.00
C MET A 388 11.36 -35.03 -0.63
N ARG A 389 12.69 -35.16 -0.63
CA ARG A 389 13.53 -35.16 0.59
C ARG A 389 14.87 -34.49 0.30
N VAL A 390 15.49 -33.89 1.32
CA VAL A 390 16.82 -33.28 1.18
C VAL A 390 17.81 -34.29 0.58
N GLY A 391 18.58 -33.85 -0.40
CA GLY A 391 19.50 -34.67 -1.17
C GLY A 391 18.90 -35.28 -2.44
N CYS A 392 17.58 -35.24 -2.65
CA CYS A 392 17.00 -35.65 -3.93
C CYS A 392 17.43 -34.70 -5.05
N THR A 393 17.40 -35.22 -6.28
CA THR A 393 17.87 -34.49 -7.46
C THR A 393 16.81 -34.42 -8.54
N ARG A 394 16.84 -33.35 -9.31
CA ARG A 394 16.08 -33.19 -10.55
C ARG A 394 17.01 -32.85 -11.71
N ALA A 395 16.64 -33.26 -12.91
CA ALA A 395 17.28 -32.86 -14.14
C ALA A 395 16.38 -31.85 -14.86
N VAL A 396 16.84 -30.61 -14.96
CA VAL A 396 16.13 -29.49 -15.59
C VAL A 396 16.72 -29.25 -16.98
N ASN A 397 15.91 -29.40 -18.01
CA ASN A 397 16.29 -29.06 -19.38
C ASN A 397 15.96 -27.59 -19.65
N VAL A 398 16.95 -26.76 -19.98
CA VAL A 398 16.82 -25.31 -20.09
C VAL A 398 16.70 -24.86 -21.57
N ILE A 399 15.75 -23.98 -21.86
CA ILE A 399 15.57 -23.35 -23.17
C ILE A 399 16.63 -22.26 -23.33
N SER A 400 17.71 -22.56 -24.06
CA SER A 400 18.90 -21.69 -24.18
C SER A 400 19.38 -21.46 -25.62
N GLY A 401 18.76 -22.12 -26.61
CA GLY A 401 19.20 -22.07 -28.01
C GLY A 401 20.48 -22.87 -28.32
N LEU A 402 21.04 -23.58 -27.34
CA LEU A 402 22.19 -24.48 -27.51
C LEU A 402 21.74 -25.96 -27.50
N PRO A 403 22.51 -26.88 -28.11
CA PRO A 403 22.07 -28.26 -28.36
C PRO A 403 21.75 -29.06 -27.11
N VAL A 404 22.41 -28.79 -25.98
CA VAL A 404 22.19 -29.47 -24.70
C VAL A 404 22.52 -28.51 -23.57
N ASN A 405 21.53 -28.13 -22.76
CA ASN A 405 21.71 -27.36 -21.52
C ASN A 405 20.85 -28.00 -20.44
N THR A 406 21.31 -29.13 -19.91
CA THR A 406 20.70 -29.77 -18.73
C THR A 406 21.38 -29.29 -17.47
N SER A 407 20.60 -29.02 -16.43
CA SER A 407 21.03 -28.67 -15.07
C SER A 407 20.65 -29.80 -14.14
N THR A 408 21.61 -30.37 -13.43
CA THR A 408 21.36 -31.31 -12.34
C THR A 408 21.33 -30.52 -11.05
N GLU A 409 20.16 -30.48 -10.43
CA GLU A 409 19.90 -29.67 -9.25
C GLU A 409 19.61 -30.58 -8.07
N ARG A 410 20.17 -30.27 -6.92
CA ARG A 410 19.96 -31.00 -5.67
C ARG A 410 19.20 -30.14 -4.69
N LEU A 411 18.17 -30.71 -4.07
CA LEU A 411 17.43 -30.08 -2.98
C LEU A 411 18.31 -30.07 -1.73
N ASP A 412 18.70 -28.88 -1.25
CA ASP A 412 19.54 -28.71 -0.07
C ASP A 412 18.74 -28.40 1.19
N ILE A 413 17.58 -27.75 1.03
CA ILE A 413 16.69 -27.38 2.14
C ILE A 413 15.27 -27.77 1.75
N LEU A 414 14.60 -28.49 2.65
CA LEU A 414 13.17 -28.76 2.61
C LEU A 414 12.68 -28.71 4.04
N ASP A 415 12.07 -27.60 4.41
CA ASP A 415 11.49 -27.37 5.72
C ASP A 415 10.02 -27.04 5.50
N ASP A 416 9.15 -28.04 5.66
CA ASP A 416 7.71 -27.91 5.42
C ASP A 416 7.03 -27.06 6.50
N GLU A 417 7.57 -27.05 7.73
CA GLU A 417 7.07 -26.25 8.85
C GLU A 417 7.36 -24.76 8.64
N ARG A 418 8.61 -24.41 8.31
CA ARG A 418 9.03 -23.02 8.06
C ARG A 418 8.85 -22.58 6.61
N ARG A 419 8.43 -23.51 5.74
CA ARG A 419 8.22 -23.33 4.30
C ARG A 419 9.41 -22.71 3.60
N VAL A 420 10.55 -23.33 3.84
CA VAL A 420 11.81 -22.98 3.19
C VAL A 420 12.20 -24.12 2.27
N THR A 421 12.44 -23.80 1.01
CA THR A 421 13.08 -24.72 0.08
C THR A 421 14.35 -24.08 -0.47
N GLY A 422 15.36 -24.87 -0.75
CA GLY A 422 16.58 -24.37 -1.36
C GLY A 422 17.24 -25.46 -2.18
N PHE A 423 17.90 -25.07 -3.27
CA PHE A 423 18.62 -26.00 -4.12
C PHE A 423 19.95 -25.42 -4.58
N SER A 424 20.88 -26.33 -4.84
CA SER A 424 22.15 -26.05 -5.51
C SER A 424 22.14 -26.70 -6.87
N ILE A 425 22.74 -26.02 -7.84
CA ILE A 425 23.12 -26.68 -9.07
C ILE A 425 24.44 -27.42 -8.83
N ILE A 426 24.42 -28.74 -9.01
CA ILE A 426 25.56 -29.63 -8.72
C ILE A 426 26.22 -30.21 -9.97
N GLY A 427 25.62 -30.05 -11.14
CA GLY A 427 26.16 -30.55 -12.40
C GLY A 427 25.31 -30.11 -13.59
N GLY A 428 25.77 -30.41 -14.80
CA GLY A 428 25.08 -30.03 -16.04
C GLY A 428 25.95 -29.25 -17.01
N GLU A 429 25.39 -28.92 -18.17
CA GLU A 429 26.08 -28.28 -19.30
C GLU A 429 25.81 -26.76 -19.39
N HIS A 430 25.47 -26.11 -18.27
CA HIS A 430 25.16 -24.68 -18.25
C HIS A 430 26.20 -23.85 -17.46
N ARG A 431 26.26 -22.55 -17.76
CA ARG A 431 27.27 -21.59 -17.27
C ARG A 431 27.11 -21.16 -15.79
N LEU A 432 26.31 -21.85 -14.99
CA LEU A 432 25.97 -21.44 -13.62
C LEU A 432 26.61 -22.36 -12.57
N THR A 433 27.94 -22.33 -12.51
CA THR A 433 28.71 -23.03 -11.48
C THR A 433 28.45 -22.42 -10.10
N ASN A 434 28.29 -23.26 -9.07
CA ASN A 434 28.06 -22.83 -7.68
C ASN A 434 26.80 -21.98 -7.45
N TYR A 435 25.77 -22.15 -8.29
CA TYR A 435 24.48 -21.51 -8.09
C TYR A 435 23.78 -22.11 -6.87
N LYS A 436 23.35 -21.24 -5.95
CA LYS A 436 22.46 -21.61 -4.84
C LYS A 436 21.25 -20.69 -4.82
N SER A 437 20.08 -21.27 -4.61
CA SER A 437 18.83 -20.57 -4.43
C SER A 437 18.18 -21.00 -3.13
N VAL A 438 17.67 -20.04 -2.37
CA VAL A 438 16.79 -20.29 -1.23
C VAL A 438 15.50 -19.52 -1.46
N THR A 439 14.38 -20.24 -1.43
CA THR A 439 13.04 -19.68 -1.52
C THR A 439 12.30 -19.92 -0.23
N THR A 440 11.78 -18.84 0.36
CA THR A 440 11.00 -18.90 1.60
C THR A 440 9.58 -18.42 1.33
N VAL A 441 8.59 -19.20 1.78
CA VAL A 441 7.18 -18.83 1.75
C VAL A 441 6.74 -18.52 3.16
N HIS A 442 6.53 -17.26 3.47
CA HIS A 442 6.10 -16.85 4.80
C HIS A 442 4.60 -17.02 4.93
N ARG A 443 4.15 -18.02 5.71
CA ARG A 443 2.77 -18.12 6.18
C ARG A 443 2.69 -17.58 7.59
N PHE A 444 1.71 -16.73 7.82
CA PHE A 444 1.34 -16.29 9.15
C PHE A 444 0.05 -17.05 9.51
N GLU A 445 0.08 -17.88 10.54
CA GLU A 445 -1.09 -18.55 11.11
C GLU A 445 -1.00 -18.41 12.63
N LYS A 446 -2.10 -18.06 13.29
CA LYS A 446 -2.20 -18.11 14.76
C LYS A 446 -3.03 -19.33 15.12
N GLU A 447 -2.50 -20.17 16.01
CA GLU A 447 -3.25 -21.29 16.59
C GLU A 447 -4.39 -20.76 17.48
N LEU A 448 -5.56 -21.38 17.32
CA LEU A 448 -6.70 -21.21 18.21
C LEU A 448 -6.49 -22.14 19.41
N GLU A 449 -6.10 -21.59 20.55
CA GLU A 449 -6.36 -22.26 21.82
C GLU A 449 -7.86 -22.20 22.10
N ALA A 450 -8.50 -23.37 22.06
CA ALA A 450 -9.84 -23.56 22.58
C ALA A 450 -9.73 -23.75 24.09
N ASP A 451 -10.14 -22.74 24.85
CA ASP A 451 -10.30 -22.90 26.29
C ASP A 451 -11.55 -23.76 26.53
N LEU A 452 -11.35 -24.96 27.05
CA LEU A 452 -12.42 -25.84 27.50
C LEU A 452 -12.85 -25.43 28.90
N ASP A 453 -13.38 -24.22 29.05
CA ASP A 453 -14.24 -23.93 30.19
C ASP A 453 -15.41 -23.04 29.77
N GLY A 454 -16.60 -23.39 30.25
CA GLY A 454 -17.87 -22.96 29.69
C GLY A 454 -18.09 -21.45 29.71
N GLY A 455 -17.90 -20.77 28.58
CA GLY A 455 -18.35 -19.40 28.37
C GLY A 455 -17.70 -18.72 27.16
N ALA A 456 -18.53 -18.42 26.14
CA ALA A 456 -18.20 -17.70 24.90
C ALA A 456 -17.40 -18.46 23.83
N ARG A 457 -18.05 -18.71 22.67
CA ARG A 457 -17.36 -19.06 21.42
C ARG A 457 -16.58 -17.85 20.92
N VAL A 458 -15.27 -17.85 21.11
CA VAL A 458 -14.34 -16.89 20.50
C VAL A 458 -14.05 -17.35 19.06
N VAL A 459 -14.58 -16.65 18.07
CA VAL A 459 -14.12 -16.77 16.68
C VAL A 459 -12.95 -15.80 16.51
N ARG A 460 -11.71 -16.30 16.59
CA ARG A 460 -10.48 -15.52 16.35
C ARG A 460 -10.20 -15.51 14.85
N TYR A 461 -10.15 -14.35 14.21
CA TYR A 461 -9.75 -14.24 12.81
C TYR A 461 -8.22 -14.41 12.70
N ALA A 462 -7.77 -15.46 12.01
CA ALA A 462 -6.36 -15.66 11.72
C ALA A 462 -5.95 -14.80 10.51
N HIS A 463 -5.00 -13.90 10.69
CA HIS A 463 -4.36 -13.18 9.59
C HIS A 463 -3.45 -14.15 8.83
N LYS A 464 -3.95 -14.74 7.74
CA LYS A 464 -3.11 -15.56 6.87
C LYS A 464 -2.52 -14.73 5.74
N LEU A 465 -1.23 -14.45 5.78
CA LEU A 465 -0.50 -13.82 4.68
C LEU A 465 0.50 -14.81 4.06
N ALA A 466 0.71 -14.72 2.74
CA ALA A 466 1.78 -15.42 2.03
C ALA A 466 2.72 -14.40 1.37
N THR A 467 4.02 -14.46 1.70
CA THR A 467 5.08 -13.72 0.97
C THR A 467 6.11 -14.71 0.45
N VAL A 468 6.46 -14.62 -0.83
CA VAL A 468 7.51 -15.46 -1.43
C VAL A 468 8.76 -14.60 -1.61
N THR A 469 9.88 -15.03 -1.02
CA THR A 469 11.19 -14.38 -1.17
C THR A 469 12.17 -15.38 -1.74
N GLU A 470 12.88 -15.02 -2.81
CA GLU A 470 13.97 -15.83 -3.37
C GLU A 470 15.29 -15.06 -3.25
N ALA A 471 16.30 -15.70 -2.66
CA ALA A 471 17.67 -15.20 -2.57
C ALA A 471 18.60 -16.11 -3.39
N ILE A 472 19.50 -15.49 -4.17
CA ILE A 472 20.39 -16.17 -5.10
C ILE A 472 21.84 -15.78 -4.82
N ALA A 473 22.73 -16.76 -4.71
CA ALA A 473 24.17 -16.55 -4.62
C ALA A 473 24.90 -17.14 -5.85
N ARG A 474 25.82 -16.36 -6.44
CA ARG A 474 26.71 -16.75 -7.55
C ARG A 474 28.07 -16.09 -7.38
N ASN A 475 29.16 -16.77 -7.76
CA ASN A 475 30.47 -16.11 -7.91
C ASN A 475 30.51 -15.35 -9.25
N ALA A 476 31.09 -14.15 -9.26
CA ALA A 476 31.45 -13.46 -10.50
C ALA A 476 32.49 -14.32 -11.24
N GLY A 477 32.18 -14.73 -12.46
CA GLY A 477 33.05 -15.63 -13.24
C GLY A 477 34.38 -14.95 -13.53
N ASP A 478 35.47 -15.53 -13.03
CA ASP A 478 36.83 -15.16 -13.41
C ASP A 478 37.18 -15.81 -14.75
N GLY A 479 37.88 -15.08 -15.61
CA GLY A 479 38.27 -15.55 -16.93
C GLY A 479 39.28 -16.70 -16.84
N SER A 480 39.08 -17.71 -17.70
CA SER A 480 40.06 -18.71 -18.15
C SER A 480 40.69 -19.68 -17.12
N GLY A 481 40.72 -20.97 -17.48
CA GLY A 481 41.69 -21.93 -16.94
C GLY A 481 41.06 -23.13 -16.25
N ALA A 482 40.99 -24.26 -16.97
CA ALA A 482 40.66 -25.55 -16.40
C ALA A 482 41.75 -26.02 -15.42
N GLN A 483 41.35 -26.61 -14.29
CA GLN A 483 42.14 -27.66 -13.65
C GLN A 483 41.22 -28.67 -12.97
N LYS A 484 41.41 -29.93 -13.37
CA LYS A 484 40.74 -31.14 -12.89
C LYS A 484 41.41 -31.56 -11.58
N MET A 485 40.64 -31.85 -10.53
CA MET A 485 41.12 -32.60 -9.36
C MET A 485 40.13 -33.73 -9.05
N ASP A 486 40.61 -34.96 -9.19
CA ASP A 486 40.00 -36.17 -8.65
C ASP A 486 40.51 -36.38 -7.21
N GLY A 487 39.63 -36.68 -6.25
CA GLY A 487 39.99 -37.08 -4.87
C GLY A 487 38.76 -37.30 -3.96
N PRO A 488 38.73 -38.31 -3.05
CA PRO A 488 37.50 -38.95 -2.55
C PRO A 488 37.12 -38.50 -1.10
N PRO A 489 36.22 -39.19 -0.34
CA PRO A 489 35.03 -38.61 0.27
C PRO A 489 35.20 -38.16 1.73
N CYS A 490 34.32 -37.24 2.13
CA CYS A 490 33.88 -36.95 3.50
C CYS A 490 34.96 -36.80 4.59
N LEU A 491 35.28 -35.56 4.97
CA LEU A 491 35.62 -35.22 6.35
C LEU A 491 35.19 -33.78 6.69
N SER A 492 34.63 -33.66 7.88
CA SER A 492 34.12 -32.46 8.55
C SER A 492 35.18 -31.39 8.76
N SER A 493 34.88 -30.14 8.39
CA SER A 493 35.30 -28.96 9.17
C SER A 493 34.47 -27.75 8.75
N GLY A 494 33.91 -27.07 9.75
CA GLY A 494 33.17 -25.83 9.57
C GLY A 494 34.10 -24.70 9.15
N GLY A 495 33.79 -24.09 8.00
CA GLY A 495 34.37 -22.83 7.57
C GLY A 495 33.29 -21.76 7.58
N LEU A 496 33.42 -20.80 8.50
CA LEU A 496 32.60 -19.58 8.54
C LEU A 496 33.01 -18.70 7.36
N TYR A 497 32.18 -18.60 6.32
CA TYR A 497 32.39 -17.64 5.24
C TYR A 497 31.58 -16.37 5.48
N ARG A 498 32.27 -15.23 5.44
CA ARG A 498 31.73 -13.88 5.62
C ARG A 498 30.98 -13.48 4.35
N TRP A 499 29.67 -13.29 4.46
CA TRP A 499 28.78 -12.91 3.36
C TRP A 499 29.02 -11.44 2.94
N ARG A 500 29.12 -11.20 1.64
CA ARG A 500 29.02 -9.86 1.04
C ARG A 500 27.63 -9.77 0.41
N GLU A 501 26.83 -8.80 0.85
CA GLU A 501 25.41 -8.66 0.49
C GLU A 501 25.23 -8.07 -0.92
N ASP A 502 25.02 -8.94 -1.91
CA ASP A 502 24.39 -8.56 -3.18
C ASP A 502 23.06 -9.34 -3.31
N ALA A 503 22.11 -9.04 -2.43
CA ALA A 503 20.79 -9.69 -2.42
C ALA A 503 19.79 -8.93 -3.32
N VAL A 504 19.44 -9.51 -4.46
CA VAL A 504 18.32 -9.03 -5.29
C VAL A 504 17.04 -9.73 -4.83
N ALA A 505 16.23 -9.06 -4.01
CA ALA A 505 14.92 -9.56 -3.62
C ALA A 505 13.95 -9.48 -4.80
N ARG A 506 13.41 -10.62 -5.24
CA ARG A 506 12.32 -10.71 -6.23
C ARG A 506 11.14 -11.43 -5.58
N GLY A 507 9.95 -10.82 -5.61
CA GLY A 507 8.76 -11.40 -4.97
C GLY A 507 7.46 -10.73 -5.38
N VAL A 508 6.37 -11.50 -5.35
CA VAL A 508 5.00 -11.01 -5.33
C VAL A 508 4.59 -10.95 -3.86
N GLY A 509 4.27 -9.75 -3.37
CA GLY A 509 3.77 -9.54 -2.01
C GLY A 509 2.26 -9.29 -2.04
N VAL A 510 1.49 -9.95 -1.19
CA VAL A 510 0.17 -9.44 -0.80
C VAL A 510 0.41 -8.51 0.38
N VAL A 511 -0.19 -7.32 0.38
CA VAL A 511 -0.03 -6.31 1.43
C VAL A 511 -1.43 -5.97 1.94
N GLY A 512 -1.73 -6.36 3.17
CA GLY A 512 -2.99 -5.99 3.81
C GLY A 512 -2.81 -4.77 4.70
N LEU A 513 -2.90 -3.56 4.15
CA LEU A 513 -3.05 -2.36 4.98
C LEU A 513 -4.53 -1.97 4.99
N SER A 514 -5.19 -2.21 6.13
CA SER A 514 -6.47 -1.58 6.43
C SER A 514 -6.22 -0.11 6.75
N TYR A 515 -6.46 0.75 5.76
CA TYR A 515 -6.71 2.16 6.04
C TYR A 515 -8.19 2.30 6.29
N GLY A 516 -8.56 2.68 7.52
CA GLY A 516 -9.88 3.22 7.78
C GLY A 516 -10.06 4.46 6.91
N GLN A 517 -11.07 4.45 6.03
CA GLN A 517 -11.69 5.71 5.64
C GLN A 517 -12.40 6.22 6.90
N TRP A 518 -11.96 7.37 7.39
CA TRP A 518 -12.47 8.04 8.58
C TRP A 518 -13.36 9.21 8.21
#